data_AF-A0A9P0J900-F1
#
_entry.id   AF-A0A9P0J900-F1
#
_cell.length_a   1.000
_cell.length_b   1.000
_cell.length_c   1.000
_cell.angle_alpha   90.00
_cell.angle_beta   90.00
_cell.angle_gamma   90.00
#
_symmetry.space_group_name_H-M   'P 1'
#
loop_
_entity.id
_entity.type
_entity.pdbx_description
1 polymer ?
#
loop_
_entity_poly.entity_id
_entity_poly.type
_entity_poly.pdbx_seq_one_letter_code
_entity_poly.pdbx_strand_id
1 'polypeptide(L)'
;MTTVFLNNTWVPVLRCISKYSTKRIRKMPSLLTKEERVELLQPLFSNQWSLVKDRDAIYKEFLFSDFIQAFGFMTQVALKSEKMNHHPEWFNVYNKVQVTLSTHDVSGLSSNDINLATFLDKTEKSIKASS
;
A
#
# COMPACT_ATOMS: atom_id res chain seq x y z
N MET A 1 75.48 5.33 -2.09
CA MET A 1 75.47 5.16 -3.56
C MET A 1 74.07 4.73 -3.96
N THR A 2 73.45 5.58 -4.75
CA THR A 2 72.07 5.52 -5.24
C THR A 2 71.79 4.25 -6.03
N THR A 3 70.62 3.65 -5.84
CA THR A 3 69.94 2.89 -6.90
C THR A 3 68.44 2.85 -6.59
N VAL A 4 67.67 3.49 -7.47
CA VAL A 4 66.20 3.40 -7.57
C VAL A 4 65.90 2.25 -8.53
N PHE A 5 64.91 1.43 -8.21
CA PHE A 5 64.29 0.49 -9.16
C PHE A 5 62.79 0.82 -9.24
N LEU A 6 62.31 1.18 -10.44
CA LEU A 6 60.88 1.31 -10.75
C LEU A 6 60.48 0.29 -11.84
N ASN A 7 59.25 -0.22 -11.66
CA ASN A 7 58.30 -0.79 -12.62
C ASN A 7 58.50 -2.21 -13.15
N ASN A 8 57.52 -3.09 -12.90
CA ASN A 8 56.86 -3.92 -13.93
C ASN A 8 55.78 -4.86 -13.36
N THR A 9 54.60 -4.34 -13.00
CA THR A 9 53.40 -5.20 -12.95
C THR A 9 52.18 -4.47 -13.51
N TRP A 10 51.44 -5.20 -14.34
CA TRP A 10 50.16 -4.81 -14.91
C TRP A 10 49.13 -4.75 -13.78
N VAL A 11 48.56 -3.58 -13.52
CA VAL A 11 47.39 -3.46 -12.64
C VAL A 11 46.16 -3.72 -13.51
N PRO A 12 45.39 -4.79 -13.30
CA PRO A 12 44.15 -4.97 -14.04
C PRO A 12 43.19 -3.87 -13.57
N VAL A 13 42.70 -3.08 -14.51
CA VAL A 13 41.48 -2.27 -14.32
C VAL A 13 40.37 -3.28 -14.09
N LEU A 14 40.12 -3.64 -12.83
CA LEU A 14 38.99 -4.46 -12.43
C LEU A 14 37.73 -3.59 -12.54
N ARG A 15 37.26 -3.52 -13.79
CA ARG A 15 35.88 -3.68 -14.22
C ARG A 15 34.89 -3.44 -13.09
N CYS A 16 34.24 -2.28 -13.14
CA CYS A 16 33.04 -1.94 -12.41
C CYS A 16 32.12 -3.18 -12.33
N ILE A 17 32.10 -3.82 -11.16
CA ILE A 17 31.15 -4.90 -10.89
C ILE A 17 29.83 -4.18 -10.74
N SER A 18 29.10 -4.10 -11.86
CA SER A 18 27.67 -3.80 -11.90
C SER A 18 27.03 -4.53 -10.73
N LYS A 19 26.62 -3.76 -9.71
CA LYS A 19 25.78 -4.23 -8.62
C LYS A 19 24.50 -4.67 -9.28
N TYR A 20 24.41 -5.95 -9.66
CA TYR A 20 23.19 -6.55 -10.14
C TYR A 20 22.12 -6.20 -9.11
N SER A 21 21.19 -5.34 -9.54
CA SER A 21 19.99 -5.02 -8.78
C SER A 21 19.28 -6.34 -8.56
N THR A 22 19.26 -6.82 -7.33
CA THR A 22 18.41 -7.95 -6.94
C THR A 22 16.98 -7.46 -7.10
N LYS A 23 16.40 -7.70 -8.27
CA LYS A 23 15.01 -7.41 -8.55
C LYS A 23 14.20 -8.20 -7.53
N ARG A 24 13.72 -7.51 -6.49
CA ARG A 24 12.97 -8.09 -5.37
C ARG A 24 11.75 -8.80 -5.99
N ILE A 25 11.74 -10.13 -5.96
CA ILE A 25 10.63 -10.93 -6.49
C ILE A 25 9.40 -10.56 -5.66
N ARG A 26 8.44 -9.87 -6.28
CA ARG A 26 7.18 -9.50 -5.63
C ARG A 26 6.38 -10.78 -5.41
N LYS A 27 6.09 -11.13 -4.16
CA LYS A 27 5.14 -12.20 -3.84
C LYS A 27 3.77 -11.74 -4.34
N MET A 28 3.18 -12.48 -5.27
CA MET A 28 1.84 -12.17 -5.76
C MET A 28 0.83 -12.34 -4.62
N PRO A 29 -0.16 -11.43 -4.50
CA PRO A 29 -1.26 -11.62 -3.58
C PRO A 29 -2.06 -12.88 -3.95
N SER A 30 -2.77 -13.44 -2.97
CA SER A 30 -3.72 -14.54 -3.16
C SER A 30 -5.09 -14.11 -2.68
N LEU A 31 -6.13 -14.72 -3.25
CA LEU A 31 -7.51 -14.53 -2.77
C LEU A 31 -7.65 -15.00 -1.33
N LEU A 32 -8.45 -14.28 -0.55
CA LEU A 32 -8.80 -14.70 0.81
C LEU A 32 -9.63 -15.98 0.78
N THR A 33 -9.26 -16.95 1.63
CA THR A 33 -10.04 -18.17 1.83
C THR A 33 -11.36 -17.87 2.55
N LYS A 34 -12.27 -18.84 2.60
CA LYS A 34 -13.55 -18.68 3.30
C LYS A 34 -13.34 -18.43 4.79
N GLU A 35 -12.38 -19.13 5.38
CA GLU A 35 -12.02 -19.04 6.80
C GLU A 35 -11.40 -17.67 7.09
N GLU A 36 -10.44 -17.23 6.27
CA GLU A 36 -9.82 -15.90 6.40
C GLU A 36 -10.85 -14.77 6.25
N ARG A 37 -11.82 -14.90 5.33
CA ARG A 37 -12.89 -13.91 5.17
C ARG A 37 -13.74 -13.78 6.44
N VAL A 38 -14.06 -14.89 7.09
CA VAL A 38 -14.83 -14.88 8.34
C VAL A 38 -14.07 -14.17 9.45
N GLU A 39 -12.76 -14.40 9.56
CA GLU A 39 -11.97 -13.76 10.61
C GLU A 39 -11.67 -12.28 10.32
N LEU A 40 -11.22 -11.97 9.09
CA LEU A 40 -10.66 -10.67 8.74
C LEU A 40 -11.72 -9.62 8.39
N LEU A 41 -12.90 -10.02 7.89
CA LEU A 41 -13.95 -9.06 7.52
C LEU A 41 -14.82 -8.63 8.70
N GLN A 42 -14.95 -9.44 9.75
CA GLN A 42 -15.81 -9.12 10.91
C GLN A 42 -15.44 -7.79 11.60
N PRO A 43 -14.15 -7.47 11.84
CA PRO A 43 -13.77 -6.17 12.37
C PRO A 43 -14.10 -5.02 11.41
N LEU A 44 -13.98 -5.24 10.10
CA LEU A 44 -14.28 -4.22 9.10
C LEU A 44 -15.78 -3.94 9.03
N PHE A 45 -16.63 -4.95 9.09
CA PHE A 45 -18.08 -4.77 9.16
C PHE A 45 -18.50 -4.00 10.42
N SER A 46 -17.82 -4.22 11.54
CA SER A 46 -18.02 -3.44 12.76
C SER A 46 -17.61 -1.97 12.62
N ASN A 47 -16.72 -1.66 11.67
CA ASN A 47 -16.30 -0.32 11.26
C ASN A 47 -17.04 0.18 10.00
N GLN A 48 -18.25 -0.32 9.73
CA GLN A 48 -19.14 0.16 8.65
C GLN A 48 -18.63 -0.11 7.23
N TRP A 49 -17.70 -1.04 7.05
CA TRP A 49 -17.44 -1.61 5.73
C TRP A 49 -18.56 -2.55 5.30
N SER A 50 -18.76 -2.67 4.00
CA SER A 50 -19.77 -3.54 3.39
C SER A 50 -19.20 -4.23 2.16
N LEU A 51 -19.80 -5.35 1.75
CA LEU A 51 -19.46 -6.00 0.49
C LEU A 51 -20.16 -5.29 -0.67
N VAL A 52 -19.45 -5.14 -1.79
CA VAL A 52 -20.04 -4.63 -3.03
C VAL A 52 -20.90 -5.72 -3.68
N LYS A 53 -22.09 -5.37 -4.14
CA LYS A 53 -22.95 -6.31 -4.86
C LYS A 53 -22.30 -6.69 -6.20
N ASP A 54 -22.31 -7.98 -6.53
CA ASP A 54 -21.82 -8.53 -7.81
C ASP A 54 -20.31 -8.31 -8.07
N ARG A 55 -19.53 -7.95 -7.03
CA ARG A 55 -18.08 -7.77 -7.12
C ARG A 55 -17.39 -8.20 -5.82
N ASP A 56 -16.28 -8.92 -5.92
CA ASP A 56 -15.48 -9.29 -4.76
C ASP A 56 -14.61 -8.10 -4.28
N ALA A 57 -15.28 -7.18 -3.61
CA ALA A 57 -14.73 -5.92 -3.13
C ALA A 57 -15.43 -5.48 -1.83
N ILE A 58 -14.73 -4.66 -1.06
CA ILE A 58 -15.30 -4.00 0.13
C ILE A 58 -15.45 -2.50 -0.11
N TYR A 59 -16.48 -1.90 0.48
CA TYR A 59 -16.84 -0.50 0.32
C TYR A 59 -17.10 0.16 1.67
N LYS A 60 -16.66 1.41 1.81
CA LYS A 60 -17.01 2.30 2.92
C LYS A 60 -17.05 3.75 2.47
N GLU A 61 -17.98 4.51 3.05
CA GLU A 61 -18.04 5.97 2.93
C GLU A 61 -17.48 6.62 4.21
N PHE A 62 -16.50 7.51 4.04
CA PHE A 62 -15.91 8.32 5.10
C PHE A 62 -16.49 9.73 5.05
N LEU A 63 -16.93 10.24 6.21
CA LEU A 63 -17.44 11.59 6.37
C LEU A 63 -16.57 12.39 7.34
N PHE A 64 -16.12 13.55 6.90
CA PHE A 64 -15.29 14.51 7.65
C PHE A 64 -16.05 15.83 7.89
N SER A 65 -15.46 16.76 8.64
CA SER A 65 -16.08 18.07 8.90
C SER A 65 -16.03 18.98 7.67
N ASP A 66 -14.91 18.96 6.94
CA ASP A 66 -14.65 19.81 5.78
C ASP A 66 -13.77 19.11 4.73
N PHE A 67 -13.50 19.83 3.63
CA PHE A 67 -12.66 19.34 2.54
C PHE A 67 -11.18 19.19 2.93
N ILE A 68 -10.65 20.02 3.83
CA ILE A 68 -9.24 19.97 4.21
C ILE A 68 -8.94 18.68 4.98
N GLN A 69 -9.84 18.29 5.89
CA GLN A 69 -9.74 17.02 6.59
C GLN A 69 -9.88 15.82 5.66
N ALA A 70 -10.86 15.85 4.75
CA ALA A 70 -11.05 14.79 3.76
C ALA A 70 -9.81 14.63 2.86
N PHE A 71 -9.24 15.74 2.39
CA PHE A 71 -8.05 15.69 1.54
C PHE A 71 -6.77 15.31 2.32
N GLY A 72 -6.68 15.71 3.59
CA GLY A 72 -5.63 15.26 4.51
C GLY A 72 -5.67 13.73 4.73
N PHE A 73 -6.86 13.17 4.89
CA PHE A 73 -7.08 11.72 4.91
C PHE A 73 -6.60 11.06 3.62
N MET A 74 -7.04 11.57 2.47
CA MET A 74 -6.65 11.05 1.16
C MET A 74 -5.14 11.09 0.95
N THR A 75 -4.46 12.16 1.37
CA THR A 75 -3.01 12.30 1.26
C THR A 75 -2.27 11.20 2.03
N GLN A 76 -2.69 10.92 3.27
CA GLN A 76 -2.08 9.85 4.07
C GLN A 76 -2.34 8.47 3.46
N VAL A 77 -3.54 8.24 2.93
CA VAL A 77 -3.90 7.00 2.22
C VAL A 77 -3.08 6.82 0.95
N ALA A 78 -2.84 7.87 0.17
CA ALA A 78 -2.01 7.81 -1.04
C ALA A 78 -0.57 7.39 -0.72
N LEU A 79 0.04 7.96 0.33
CA LEU A 79 1.39 7.57 0.79
C LEU A 79 1.45 6.10 1.22
N LYS A 80 0.42 5.62 1.94
CA LYS A 80 0.34 4.22 2.36
C LYS A 80 0.15 3.27 1.17
N SER A 81 -0.72 3.65 0.25
CA SER A 81 -1.04 2.89 -0.96
C SER A 81 0.21 2.67 -1.80
N GLU A 82 1.01 3.72 -1.99
CA GLU A 82 2.25 3.62 -2.76
C GLU A 82 3.32 2.77 -2.07
N LYS A 83 3.45 2.89 -0.75
CA LYS A 83 4.32 2.00 0.03
C LYS A 83 3.91 0.53 -0.07
N MET A 84 2.62 0.25 -0.21
CA MET A 84 2.08 -1.10 -0.36
C MET A 84 2.04 -1.58 -1.81
N ASN A 85 2.20 -0.69 -2.79
CA ASN A 85 1.89 -0.95 -4.20
C ASN A 85 0.48 -1.54 -4.34
N HIS A 86 -0.49 -0.93 -3.64
CA HIS A 86 -1.89 -1.33 -3.64
C HIS A 86 -2.76 -0.08 -3.51
N HIS A 87 -3.56 0.23 -4.52
CA HIS A 87 -4.24 1.52 -4.63
C HIS A 87 -5.76 1.36 -4.49
N PRO A 88 -6.44 2.28 -3.80
CA PRO A 88 -7.90 2.26 -3.69
C PRO A 88 -8.57 2.78 -4.97
N GLU A 89 -9.80 2.36 -5.20
CA GLU A 89 -10.74 3.10 -6.04
C GLU A 89 -11.52 4.04 -5.13
N TRP A 90 -11.56 5.33 -5.45
CA TRP A 90 -12.30 6.28 -4.62
C TRP A 90 -13.00 7.39 -5.42
N PHE A 91 -13.98 7.99 -4.77
CA PHE A 91 -14.70 9.16 -5.24
C PHE A 91 -14.81 10.16 -4.09
N ASN A 92 -14.49 11.42 -4.33
CA ASN A 92 -14.53 12.46 -3.31
C ASN A 92 -15.40 13.64 -3.77
N VAL A 93 -16.30 14.07 -2.89
CA VAL A 93 -17.08 15.31 -3.03
C VAL A 93 -17.05 16.01 -1.68
N TYR A 94 -16.38 17.17 -1.63
CA TYR A 94 -16.22 17.96 -0.41
C TYR A 94 -15.70 17.10 0.76
N ASN A 95 -16.45 17.03 1.86
CA ASN A 95 -16.10 16.32 3.09
C ASN A 95 -16.39 14.81 3.06
N LYS A 96 -16.84 14.26 1.91
CA LYS A 96 -17.21 12.86 1.74
C LYS A 96 -16.20 12.13 0.85
N VAL A 97 -15.69 10.99 1.29
CA VAL A 97 -14.79 10.12 0.53
C VAL A 97 -15.36 8.70 0.49
N GLN A 98 -15.76 8.25 -0.69
CA GLN A 98 -16.24 6.90 -0.95
C GLN A 98 -15.07 6.04 -1.40
N VAL A 99 -14.84 4.89 -0.77
CA VAL A 99 -13.70 4.02 -1.06
C VAL A 99 -14.17 2.61 -1.35
N THR A 100 -13.71 2.04 -2.46
CA THR A 100 -13.84 0.63 -2.81
C THR A 100 -12.45 0.00 -2.88
N LEU A 101 -12.28 -1.18 -2.26
CA LEU A 101 -11.03 -1.93 -2.25
C LEU A 101 -11.25 -3.33 -2.85
N SER A 102 -10.38 -3.69 -3.78
CA SER A 102 -10.25 -5.01 -4.38
C SER A 102 -8.86 -5.13 -4.98
N THR A 103 -8.29 -6.33 -5.01
CA THR A 103 -6.98 -6.57 -5.60
C THR A 103 -7.12 -7.00 -7.06
N HIS A 104 -6.76 -6.10 -7.98
CA HIS A 104 -6.87 -6.34 -9.42
C HIS A 104 -6.10 -7.58 -9.90
N ASP A 105 -4.88 -7.80 -9.37
CA ASP A 105 -4.01 -8.92 -9.77
C ASP A 105 -4.66 -10.31 -9.57
N VAL A 106 -5.56 -10.42 -8.59
CA VAL A 106 -6.29 -11.67 -8.29
C VAL A 106 -7.80 -11.57 -8.55
N SER A 107 -8.27 -10.43 -9.10
CA SER A 107 -9.68 -10.16 -9.37
C SER A 107 -10.59 -10.39 -8.16
N GLY A 108 -10.15 -9.97 -6.96
CA GLY A 108 -10.93 -10.14 -5.74
C GLY A 108 -10.22 -9.67 -4.48
N LEU A 109 -10.79 -10.03 -3.32
CA LEU A 109 -10.27 -9.61 -2.02
C LEU A 109 -9.00 -10.39 -1.66
N SER A 110 -7.97 -9.65 -1.25
CA SER A 110 -6.73 -10.19 -0.70
C SER A 110 -6.40 -9.57 0.66
N SER A 111 -5.32 -10.04 1.28
CA SER A 111 -4.79 -9.43 2.51
C SER A 111 -4.38 -7.97 2.33
N ASN A 112 -4.06 -7.52 1.11
CA ASN A 112 -3.74 -6.12 0.84
C ASN A 112 -4.95 -5.21 1.07
N ASP A 113 -6.15 -5.66 0.68
CA ASP A 113 -7.40 -4.92 0.88
C ASP A 113 -7.71 -4.77 2.37
N ILE A 114 -7.54 -5.84 3.15
CA ILE A 114 -7.73 -5.82 4.61
C ILE A 114 -6.73 -4.87 5.28
N ASN A 115 -5.46 -4.95 4.89
CA ASN A 115 -4.39 -4.12 5.44
C ASN A 115 -4.62 -2.63 5.14
N LEU A 116 -5.08 -2.32 3.93
CA LEU A 116 -5.39 -0.95 3.53
C LEU A 116 -6.65 -0.45 4.25
N ALA A 117 -7.74 -1.22 4.27
CA ALA A 117 -8.97 -0.89 5.00
C ALA A 117 -8.72 -0.57 6.48
N THR A 118 -7.93 -1.41 7.15
CA THR A 118 -7.55 -1.22 8.56
C THR A 118 -6.75 0.08 8.75
N PHE A 119 -5.87 0.41 7.80
CA PHE A 119 -5.14 1.68 7.83
C PHE A 119 -6.08 2.87 7.65
N LEU A 120 -7.04 2.81 6.71
CA LEU A 120 -8.03 3.86 6.50
C LEU A 120 -8.83 4.12 7.77
N ASP A 121 -9.33 3.08 8.44
CA ASP A 121 -10.07 3.23 9.71
C ASP A 121 -9.23 3.90 10.80
N LYS A 122 -7.92 3.58 10.88
CA LYS A 122 -7.01 4.22 11.84
C LYS A 122 -6.79 5.70 11.49
N THR A 123 -6.58 6.01 10.23
CA THR A 123 -6.35 7.39 9.77
C THR A 123 -7.60 8.25 9.95
N GLU A 124 -8.79 7.71 9.67
CA GLU A 124 -10.07 8.36 9.94
C GLU A 124 -10.17 8.79 11.41
N LYS A 125 -9.94 7.85 12.34
CA LYS A 125 -9.99 8.12 13.78
C LYS A 125 -8.97 9.18 14.20
N SER A 126 -7.75 9.14 13.65
CA SER A 126 -6.70 10.11 13.95
C SER A 126 -7.06 11.53 13.54
N ILE A 127 -7.66 11.70 12.35
CA ILE A 127 -8.05 13.02 11.83
C ILE A 127 -9.23 13.56 12.64
N LYS A 128 -10.23 12.72 12.90
CA LYS A 128 -11.39 13.09 13.72
C LYS A 128 -11.03 13.46 15.16
N ALA A 129 -9.98 12.85 15.73
CA ALA A 129 -9.52 13.17 17.08
C ALA A 129 -8.73 14.49 17.18
N SER A 130 -8.25 15.02 16.04
CA SER A 130 -7.45 16.25 15.98
C SER A 130 -8.28 17.47 15.57
N SER A 131 -9.61 17.29 15.49
CA SER A 131 -10.62 18.27 15.05
C SER A 131 -11.44 18.75 16.23
#